data_AF-A0A6L3F508-F1
#
_entry.id   AF-A0A6L3F508-F1
#
_cell.length_a   1.000
_cell.length_b   1.000
_cell.length_c   1.000
_cell.angle_alpha   90.00
_cell.angle_beta   90.00
_cell.angle_gamma   90.00
#
_symmetry.space_group_name_H-M   'P 1'
#
loop_
_entity.id
_entity.type
_entity.pdbx_description
1 polymer ?
#
loop_
_entity_poly.entity_id
_entity_poly.type
_entity_poly.pdbx_seq_one_letter_code
_entity_poly.pdbx_strand_id
1 'polypeptide(L)'
;MPALTPKQFVAKWSQITQKETAVSQSHFNDICHLVGHQTPLEYDPAGKNFSFETQTEKPDGAKGFADVFFRNKFIWEYKGPHKNLTKAYQQLQLYREDLQNPPLLITSDIHTIHIYTNFNNYPTQKHVITFDDLLSGAGVDKLRWAFFDPDQFKPAKTQAQITKATADTLLAVAEQMKKHRDMLGGESYSNEQLAHFLVRLLFALFAEDMGLLPDNLFTQIVRMRGNNYEDLQDVLCELFTKMRGGGTFGMWRIRHFDGTLFDDAFVPDIPHDLGRALLQAAEQDWSQVDPSIFGTLFERVIDESKRAQLGAHYTSEADIMLIVEPVLMEPLKRKWEAVRRQADRMLRQPINNQQSTINGTSAYAAY
;
A
#
# COMPACT_ATOMS: atom_id res chain seq x y z
N MET A 1 -30.01 -17.70 19.08
CA MET A 1 -29.29 -17.24 20.30
C MET A 1 -29.67 -15.79 20.57
N PRO A 2 -29.83 -15.34 21.82
CA PRO A 2 -30.12 -13.94 22.08
C PRO A 2 -28.96 -13.08 21.57
N ALA A 3 -29.27 -12.07 20.76
CA ALA A 3 -28.27 -11.18 20.19
C ALA A 3 -27.59 -10.36 21.31
N LEU A 4 -26.26 -10.38 21.34
CA LEU A 4 -25.49 -9.53 22.24
C LEU A 4 -25.67 -8.08 21.81
N THR A 5 -26.16 -7.21 22.69
CA THR A 5 -26.35 -5.80 22.33
C THR A 5 -25.01 -5.05 22.32
N PRO A 6 -24.87 -3.96 21.55
CA PRO A 6 -23.63 -3.16 21.55
C PRO A 6 -23.25 -2.65 22.94
N LYS A 7 -24.23 -2.25 23.76
CA LYS A 7 -24.00 -1.82 25.14
C LYS A 7 -23.40 -2.93 26.01
N GLN A 8 -23.89 -4.16 25.89
CA GLN A 8 -23.35 -5.31 26.63
C GLN A 8 -21.94 -5.68 26.14
N PHE A 9 -21.71 -5.64 24.83
CA PHE A 9 -20.40 -5.88 24.24
C PHE A 9 -19.36 -4.90 24.79
N VAL A 10 -19.64 -3.59 24.70
CA VAL A 10 -18.72 -2.54 25.17
C VAL A 10 -18.52 -2.61 26.70
N ALA A 11 -19.58 -2.86 27.47
CA ALA A 11 -19.46 -3.01 28.92
C ALA A 11 -18.53 -4.16 29.32
N LYS A 12 -18.56 -5.29 28.59
CA LYS A 12 -17.68 -6.43 28.82
C LYS A 12 -16.24 -6.12 28.42
N TRP A 13 -16.03 -5.63 27.20
CA TRP A 13 -14.70 -5.57 26.59
C TRP A 13 -13.88 -4.33 26.96
N SER A 14 -14.52 -3.24 27.39
CA SER A 14 -13.84 -2.02 27.85
C SER A 14 -13.07 -2.16 29.16
N GLN A 15 -13.32 -3.21 29.94
CA GLN A 15 -12.68 -3.44 31.24
C GLN A 15 -11.59 -4.51 31.20
N ILE A 16 -11.32 -5.09 30.03
CA ILE A 16 -10.41 -6.22 29.90
C ILE A 16 -8.95 -5.77 29.95
N THR A 17 -8.21 -6.31 30.91
CA THR A 17 -6.76 -6.11 31.10
C THR A 17 -5.94 -7.38 30.84
N GLN A 18 -6.61 -8.48 30.48
CA GLN A 18 -5.96 -9.77 30.22
C GLN A 18 -5.15 -9.77 28.93
N LYS A 19 -4.24 -10.73 28.80
CA LYS A 19 -3.43 -10.91 27.59
C LYS A 19 -4.30 -11.35 26.41
N GLU A 20 -3.89 -10.93 25.22
CA GLU A 20 -4.50 -11.27 23.92
C GLU A 20 -4.90 -12.75 23.78
N THR A 21 -3.97 -13.66 24.04
CA THR A 21 -4.17 -15.11 23.87
C THR A 21 -5.27 -15.69 24.76
N ALA A 22 -5.63 -15.00 25.85
CA ALA A 22 -6.71 -15.42 26.74
C ALA A 22 -8.09 -14.92 26.29
N VAL A 23 -8.15 -13.93 25.41
CA VAL A 23 -9.38 -13.18 25.13
C VAL A 23 -9.80 -13.16 23.67
N SER A 24 -8.89 -13.33 22.71
CA SER A 24 -9.14 -13.16 21.27
C SER A 24 -10.32 -13.98 20.74
N GLN A 25 -10.34 -15.29 21.02
CA GLN A 25 -11.42 -16.17 20.57
C GLN A 25 -12.76 -15.83 21.22
N SER A 26 -12.79 -15.52 22.52
CA SER A 26 -14.03 -15.11 23.20
C SER A 26 -14.54 -13.77 22.70
N HIS A 27 -13.65 -12.81 22.42
CA HIS A 27 -14.01 -11.52 21.84
C HIS A 27 -14.59 -11.70 20.45
N PHE A 28 -13.96 -12.52 19.63
CA PHE A 28 -14.46 -12.79 18.29
C PHE A 28 -15.82 -13.51 18.30
N ASN A 29 -16.05 -14.46 19.20
CA ASN A 29 -17.36 -15.09 19.37
C ASN A 29 -18.44 -14.06 19.73
N ASP A 30 -18.12 -13.10 20.59
CA ASP A 30 -19.05 -12.01 20.92
C ASP A 30 -19.28 -11.07 19.73
N ILE A 31 -18.27 -10.85 18.85
CA ILE A 31 -18.48 -10.15 17.58
C ILE A 31 -19.48 -10.91 16.72
N CYS A 32 -19.33 -12.24 16.58
CA CYS A 32 -20.29 -13.07 15.83
C CYS A 32 -21.71 -12.86 16.38
N HIS A 33 -21.90 -12.95 17.70
CA HIS A 33 -23.19 -12.73 18.34
C HIS A 33 -23.73 -11.30 18.15
N LEU A 34 -22.86 -10.30 18.18
CA LEU A 34 -23.21 -8.88 17.98
C LEU A 34 -23.75 -8.65 16.57
N VAL A 35 -23.15 -9.27 15.55
CA VAL A 35 -23.61 -9.16 14.16
C VAL A 35 -24.71 -10.16 13.80
N GLY A 36 -25.06 -11.08 14.71
CA GLY A 36 -26.05 -12.13 14.48
C GLY A 36 -25.57 -13.27 13.59
N HIS A 37 -24.27 -13.56 13.59
CA HIS A 37 -23.65 -14.70 12.92
C HIS A 37 -23.32 -15.81 13.93
N GLN A 38 -23.28 -17.06 13.48
CA GLN A 38 -22.78 -18.19 14.27
C GLN A 38 -21.27 -18.06 14.52
N THR A 39 -20.76 -18.60 15.62
CA THR A 39 -19.30 -18.64 15.86
C THR A 39 -18.60 -19.59 14.85
N PRO A 40 -17.27 -19.49 14.64
CA PRO A 40 -16.56 -20.38 13.71
C PRO A 40 -16.85 -21.87 13.95
N LEU A 41 -16.79 -22.31 15.21
CA LEU A 41 -17.00 -23.71 15.58
C LEU A 41 -18.46 -24.18 15.39
N GLU A 42 -19.43 -23.27 15.46
CA GLU A 42 -20.84 -23.60 15.22
C GLU A 42 -21.19 -23.61 13.73
N TYR A 43 -20.59 -22.70 12.96
CA TYR A 43 -20.85 -22.54 11.54
C TYR A 43 -20.11 -23.59 10.70
N ASP A 44 -18.84 -23.84 11.01
CA ASP A 44 -17.98 -24.78 10.30
C ASP A 44 -17.10 -25.56 11.29
N PRO A 45 -17.66 -26.59 11.95
CA PRO A 45 -16.92 -27.43 12.91
C PRO A 45 -15.69 -28.11 12.30
N ALA A 46 -15.64 -28.29 10.98
CA ALA A 46 -14.52 -28.88 10.27
C ALA A 46 -13.41 -27.87 9.94
N GLY A 47 -13.68 -26.56 10.12
CA GLY A 47 -12.72 -25.47 9.98
C GLY A 47 -12.19 -25.23 8.56
N LYS A 48 -12.93 -25.63 7.53
CA LYS A 48 -12.50 -25.54 6.11
C LYS A 48 -12.62 -24.13 5.52
N ASN A 49 -13.63 -23.40 5.95
CA ASN A 49 -14.03 -22.11 5.42
C ASN A 49 -14.13 -21.05 6.51
N PHE A 50 -14.43 -21.42 7.76
CA PHE A 50 -14.45 -20.49 8.88
C PHE A 50 -13.80 -21.14 10.11
N SER A 51 -12.61 -20.69 10.50
CA SER A 51 -11.84 -21.31 11.58
C SER A 51 -11.00 -20.32 12.38
N PHE A 52 -10.67 -20.74 13.60
CA PHE A 52 -9.63 -20.13 14.42
C PHE A 52 -8.27 -20.76 14.11
N GLU A 53 -7.20 -19.99 14.35
CA GLU A 53 -5.80 -20.45 14.27
C GLU A 53 -5.49 -21.18 12.95
N THR A 54 -5.91 -20.57 11.83
CA THR A 54 -5.71 -21.15 10.51
C THR A 54 -4.24 -21.08 10.14
N GLN A 55 -3.62 -22.25 9.95
CA GLN A 55 -2.22 -22.34 9.55
C GLN A 55 -2.03 -21.71 8.17
N THR A 56 -0.94 -20.96 8.04
CA THR A 56 -0.56 -20.31 6.80
C THR A 56 0.96 -20.39 6.57
N GLU A 57 1.40 -20.25 5.33
CA GLU A 57 2.80 -20.18 4.96
C GLU A 57 3.15 -18.76 4.50
N LYS A 58 4.20 -18.18 5.08
CA LYS A 58 4.75 -16.90 4.67
C LYS A 58 5.54 -17.04 3.37
N PRO A 59 5.80 -15.93 2.64
CA PRO A 59 6.60 -15.97 1.41
C PRO A 59 8.02 -16.56 1.57
N ASP A 60 8.58 -16.52 2.78
CA ASP A 60 9.89 -17.10 3.12
C ASP A 60 9.82 -18.61 3.48
N GLY A 61 8.64 -19.22 3.36
CA GLY A 61 8.37 -20.62 3.73
C GLY A 61 8.19 -20.85 5.22
N ALA A 62 8.26 -19.79 6.05
CA ALA A 62 8.01 -19.93 7.49
C ALA A 62 6.52 -20.11 7.76
N LYS A 63 6.19 -21.04 8.66
CA LYS A 63 4.81 -21.25 9.10
C LYS A 63 4.33 -20.07 9.96
N GLY A 64 3.08 -19.69 9.77
CA GLY A 64 2.35 -18.71 10.56
C GLY A 64 0.93 -19.20 10.84
N PHE A 65 0.18 -18.38 11.56
CA PHE A 65 -1.24 -18.62 11.84
C PHE A 65 -1.96 -17.27 11.73
N ALA A 66 -3.13 -17.27 11.09
CA ALA A 66 -4.09 -16.18 11.23
C ALA A 66 -5.04 -16.53 12.37
N ASP A 67 -5.35 -15.57 13.24
CA ASP A 67 -6.22 -15.82 14.40
C ASP A 67 -7.62 -16.27 13.98
N VAL A 68 -8.18 -15.64 12.94
CA VAL A 68 -9.44 -16.08 12.33
C VAL A 68 -9.37 -15.99 10.81
N PHE A 69 -9.86 -17.01 10.14
CA PHE A 69 -10.04 -17.02 8.69
C PHE A 69 -11.50 -17.28 8.36
N PHE A 70 -12.10 -16.44 7.52
CA PHE A 70 -13.38 -16.70 6.88
C PHE A 70 -13.23 -16.57 5.36
N ARG A 71 -13.23 -17.70 4.66
CA ARG A 71 -13.06 -17.80 3.20
C ARG A 71 -13.98 -16.83 2.46
N ASN A 72 -13.42 -16.12 1.48
CA ASN A 72 -14.08 -15.10 0.66
C ASN A 72 -14.61 -13.88 1.44
N LYS A 73 -14.34 -13.76 2.74
CA LYS A 73 -14.80 -12.65 3.58
C LYS A 73 -13.64 -11.88 4.18
N PHE A 74 -12.86 -12.50 5.06
CA PHE A 74 -11.75 -11.83 5.73
C PHE A 74 -10.72 -12.80 6.29
N ILE A 75 -9.53 -12.25 6.57
CA ILE A 75 -8.62 -12.78 7.59
C ILE A 75 -8.49 -11.76 8.72
N TRP A 76 -8.39 -12.25 9.94
CA TRP A 76 -8.38 -11.45 11.15
C TRP A 76 -7.15 -11.75 12.00
N GLU A 77 -6.47 -10.70 12.47
CA GLU A 77 -5.33 -10.80 13.39
C GLU A 77 -5.54 -9.90 14.61
N TYR A 78 -5.34 -10.44 15.80
CA TYR A 78 -5.39 -9.73 17.06
C TYR A 78 -4.03 -9.17 17.46
N LYS A 79 -4.08 -8.15 18.31
CA LYS A 79 -3.01 -7.77 19.21
C LYS A 79 -3.59 -7.55 20.61
N GLY A 80 -2.75 -7.57 21.64
CA GLY A 80 -3.18 -7.20 22.99
C GLY A 80 -3.78 -5.79 23.08
N PRO A 81 -4.54 -5.48 24.14
CA PRO A 81 -5.17 -4.17 24.32
C PRO A 81 -4.20 -2.99 24.14
N HIS A 82 -4.60 -1.99 23.35
CA HIS A 82 -3.83 -0.78 23.02
C HIS A 82 -2.48 -1.02 22.33
N LYS A 83 -2.25 -2.20 21.74
CA LYS A 83 -1.04 -2.49 20.98
C LYS A 83 -1.13 -1.96 19.55
N ASN A 84 0.05 -1.84 18.93
CA ASN A 84 0.18 -1.32 17.57
C ASN A 84 -0.37 -2.31 16.53
N LEU A 85 -1.48 -1.96 15.90
CA LEU A 85 -2.17 -2.74 14.87
C LEU A 85 -1.49 -2.74 13.49
N THR A 86 -0.50 -1.87 13.25
CA THR A 86 0.28 -1.87 12.00
C THR A 86 1.07 -3.17 11.85
N LYS A 87 1.59 -3.73 12.95
CA LYS A 87 2.29 -5.03 12.90
C LYS A 87 1.36 -6.18 12.53
N ALA A 88 0.15 -6.20 13.10
CA ALA A 88 -0.86 -7.18 12.72
C ALA A 88 -1.23 -7.06 11.24
N TYR A 89 -1.37 -5.84 10.74
CA TYR A 89 -1.70 -5.61 9.34
C TYR A 89 -0.59 -6.12 8.41
N GLN A 90 0.68 -5.87 8.75
CA GLN A 90 1.84 -6.41 8.03
C GLN A 90 1.84 -7.94 8.03
N GLN A 91 1.43 -8.60 9.12
CA GLN A 91 1.30 -10.06 9.15
C GLN A 91 0.22 -10.55 8.18
N LEU A 92 -0.97 -9.94 8.19
CA LEU A 92 -2.05 -10.32 7.28
C LEU A 92 -1.65 -10.15 5.81
N GLN A 93 -0.87 -9.12 5.48
CA GLN A 93 -0.32 -8.92 4.13
C GLN A 93 0.57 -10.09 3.67
N LEU A 94 1.26 -10.76 4.59
CA LEU A 94 2.07 -11.96 4.27
C LEU A 94 1.21 -13.21 4.08
N TYR A 95 0.06 -13.30 4.77
CA TYR A 95 -0.79 -14.49 4.77
C TYR A 95 -1.86 -14.49 3.67
N ARG A 96 -2.21 -13.32 3.14
CA ARG A 96 -3.36 -13.16 2.24
C ARG A 96 -3.34 -14.08 1.02
N GLU A 97 -2.17 -14.32 0.41
CA GLU A 97 -2.08 -15.12 -0.83
C GLU A 97 -2.40 -16.59 -0.57
N ASP A 98 -1.80 -17.16 0.47
CA ASP A 98 -2.03 -18.53 0.92
C ASP A 98 -3.48 -18.75 1.38
N LEU A 99 -4.09 -17.70 1.94
CA LEU A 99 -5.50 -17.68 2.35
C LEU A 99 -6.47 -17.20 1.26
N GLN A 100 -6.07 -17.31 -0.03
CA GLN A 100 -6.90 -17.07 -1.22
C GLN A 100 -7.37 -15.63 -1.40
N ASN A 101 -6.56 -14.66 -0.97
CA ASN A 101 -6.77 -13.23 -1.13
C ASN A 101 -8.18 -12.77 -0.74
N PRO A 102 -8.56 -12.90 0.55
CA PRO A 102 -9.86 -12.43 1.01
C PRO A 102 -10.00 -10.92 0.76
N PRO A 103 -11.24 -10.42 0.57
CA PRO A 103 -11.48 -9.02 0.23
C PRO A 103 -11.16 -8.06 1.39
N LEU A 104 -11.10 -8.54 2.63
CA LEU A 104 -10.83 -7.74 3.82
C LEU A 104 -9.70 -8.34 4.66
N LEU A 105 -8.81 -7.47 5.14
CA LEU A 105 -7.80 -7.81 6.15
C LEU A 105 -8.16 -7.04 7.42
N ILE A 106 -8.46 -7.73 8.52
CA ILE A 106 -9.02 -7.10 9.72
C ILE A 106 -8.05 -7.25 10.88
N THR A 107 -7.74 -6.16 11.58
CA THR A 107 -6.94 -6.22 12.80
C THR A 107 -7.69 -5.67 13.98
N SER A 108 -7.43 -6.19 15.18
CA SER A 108 -8.09 -5.68 16.38
C SER A 108 -7.21 -5.77 17.62
N ASP A 109 -7.29 -4.75 18.48
CA ASP A 109 -6.70 -4.73 19.81
C ASP A 109 -7.77 -4.87 20.91
N ILE A 110 -8.88 -5.53 20.58
CA ILE A 110 -10.11 -5.64 21.42
C ILE A 110 -10.91 -4.33 21.48
N HIS A 111 -10.24 -3.17 21.58
CA HIS A 111 -10.91 -1.86 21.74
C HIS A 111 -11.25 -1.22 20.41
N THR A 112 -10.36 -1.42 19.44
CA THR A 112 -10.43 -0.88 18.10
C THR A 112 -10.36 -2.02 17.11
N ILE A 113 -11.11 -1.90 16.02
CA ILE A 113 -11.07 -2.81 14.88
C ILE A 113 -10.71 -1.98 13.65
N HIS A 114 -9.65 -2.37 12.94
CA HIS A 114 -9.29 -1.80 11.65
C HIS A 114 -9.65 -2.80 10.55
N ILE A 115 -10.46 -2.36 9.58
CA ILE A 115 -10.79 -3.13 8.38
C ILE A 115 -10.05 -2.50 7.21
N TYR A 116 -9.19 -3.26 6.56
CA TYR A 116 -8.45 -2.86 5.37
C TYR A 116 -9.02 -3.56 4.14
N THR A 117 -9.28 -2.81 3.07
CA THR A 117 -9.79 -3.37 1.81
C THR A 117 -8.65 -3.98 0.99
N ASN A 118 -8.93 -5.13 0.37
CA ASN A 118 -7.99 -5.92 -0.43
C ASN A 118 -8.66 -6.38 -1.74
N PHE A 119 -9.24 -5.44 -2.48
CA PHE A 119 -9.87 -5.70 -3.77
C PHE A 119 -8.88 -5.43 -4.91
N ASN A 120 -8.74 -6.37 -5.85
CA ASN A 120 -7.86 -6.23 -7.00
C ASN A 120 -8.20 -4.98 -7.82
N ASN A 121 -7.19 -4.18 -8.16
CA ASN A 121 -7.29 -2.92 -8.92
C ASN A 121 -8.05 -1.78 -8.21
N TYR A 122 -8.26 -1.88 -6.90
CA TYR A 122 -8.82 -0.81 -6.08
C TYR A 122 -7.78 -0.38 -5.02
N PRO A 123 -7.80 0.89 -4.61
CA PRO A 123 -6.96 1.37 -3.53
C PRO A 123 -7.32 0.65 -2.22
N THR A 124 -6.33 0.50 -1.34
CA THR A 124 -6.60 0.06 0.03
C THR A 124 -7.20 1.21 0.83
N GLN A 125 -8.38 0.98 1.39
CA GLN A 125 -9.04 1.88 2.33
C GLN A 125 -8.99 1.27 3.72
N LYS A 126 -8.75 2.11 4.73
CA LYS A 126 -8.76 1.73 6.14
C LYS A 126 -10.01 2.29 6.80
N HIS A 127 -10.82 1.40 7.37
CA HIS A 127 -11.98 1.76 8.20
C HIS A 127 -11.65 1.44 9.65
N VAL A 128 -11.83 2.42 10.53
CA VAL A 128 -11.66 2.25 11.97
C VAL A 128 -13.05 2.11 12.60
N ILE A 129 -13.18 1.17 13.53
CA ILE A 129 -14.36 0.96 14.36
C ILE A 129 -13.90 1.01 15.81
N THR A 130 -14.46 1.95 16.56
CA THR A 130 -14.26 2.14 18.00
C THR A 130 -15.50 1.66 18.77
N PHE A 131 -15.43 1.65 20.10
CA PHE A 131 -16.61 1.40 20.92
C PHE A 131 -17.73 2.43 20.71
N ASP A 132 -17.41 3.70 20.44
CA ASP A 132 -18.42 4.72 20.16
C ASP A 132 -19.14 4.44 18.82
N ASP A 133 -18.41 3.93 17.82
CA ASP A 133 -19.01 3.48 16.56
C ASP A 133 -19.94 2.27 16.78
N LEU A 134 -19.59 1.37 17.68
CA LEU A 134 -20.46 0.23 18.03
C LEU A 134 -21.72 0.70 18.77
N LEU A 135 -21.58 1.62 19.73
CA LEU A 135 -22.72 2.16 20.50
C LEU A 135 -23.69 2.97 19.65
N SER A 136 -23.20 3.65 18.61
CA SER A 136 -24.02 4.38 17.64
C SER A 136 -24.64 3.49 16.56
N GLY A 137 -24.22 2.23 16.46
CA GLY A 137 -24.74 1.24 15.50
C GLY A 137 -23.97 1.19 14.18
N ALA A 138 -23.36 2.29 13.74
CA ALA A 138 -22.63 2.35 12.46
C ALA A 138 -21.46 1.35 12.40
N GLY A 139 -20.78 1.11 13.53
CA GLY A 139 -19.75 0.08 13.64
C GLY A 139 -20.30 -1.33 13.50
N VAL A 140 -21.49 -1.59 14.04
CA VAL A 140 -22.17 -2.90 13.91
C VAL A 140 -22.54 -3.17 12.46
N ASP A 141 -23.04 -2.16 11.74
CA ASP A 141 -23.38 -2.28 10.31
C ASP A 141 -22.14 -2.63 9.47
N LYS A 142 -21.01 -1.96 9.70
CA LYS A 142 -19.73 -2.28 9.07
C LYS A 142 -19.27 -3.71 9.37
N LEU A 143 -19.40 -4.17 10.61
CA LEU A 143 -19.09 -5.55 10.97
C LEU A 143 -20.05 -6.53 10.27
N ARG A 144 -21.35 -6.21 10.17
CA ARG A 144 -22.30 -7.03 9.40
C ARG A 144 -21.90 -7.10 7.93
N TRP A 145 -21.49 -5.99 7.31
CA TRP A 145 -20.95 -6.02 5.94
C TRP A 145 -19.76 -6.96 5.84
N ALA A 146 -18.80 -6.90 6.77
CA ALA A 146 -17.62 -7.76 6.72
C ALA A 146 -17.98 -9.26 6.73
N PHE A 147 -19.01 -9.66 7.48
CA PHE A 147 -19.46 -11.06 7.55
C PHE A 147 -20.36 -11.47 6.38
N PHE A 148 -21.32 -10.61 6.00
CA PHE A 148 -22.40 -10.98 5.08
C PHE A 148 -22.16 -10.48 3.66
N ASP A 149 -21.67 -9.25 3.49
CA ASP A 149 -21.51 -8.57 2.20
C ASP A 149 -20.25 -7.67 2.15
N PRO A 150 -19.04 -8.25 2.01
CA PRO A 150 -17.80 -7.48 2.01
C PRO A 150 -17.70 -6.45 0.90
N ASP A 151 -18.43 -6.64 -0.22
CA ASP A 151 -18.39 -5.74 -1.36
C ASP A 151 -18.92 -4.33 -1.03
N GLN A 152 -19.63 -4.15 0.09
CA GLN A 152 -19.99 -2.81 0.62
C GLN A 152 -18.77 -1.96 0.97
N PHE A 153 -17.61 -2.59 1.23
CA PHE A 153 -16.34 -1.89 1.44
C PHE A 153 -15.59 -1.61 0.15
N LYS A 154 -16.06 -2.10 -1.00
CA LYS A 154 -15.35 -1.94 -2.26
C LYS A 154 -15.28 -0.46 -2.62
N PRO A 155 -14.08 0.12 -2.82
CA PRO A 155 -13.96 1.53 -3.14
C PRO A 155 -14.73 1.89 -4.42
N ALA A 156 -15.34 3.07 -4.44
CA ALA A 156 -16.16 3.52 -5.57
C ALA A 156 -15.34 3.76 -6.85
N LYS A 157 -14.05 4.08 -6.72
CA LYS A 157 -13.13 4.31 -7.83
C LYS A 157 -12.04 3.26 -7.84
N THR A 158 -11.70 2.78 -9.04
CA THR A 158 -10.53 1.93 -9.25
C THR A 158 -9.24 2.75 -9.15
N GLN A 159 -8.11 2.05 -8.95
CA GLN A 159 -6.78 2.65 -9.00
C GLN A 159 -6.54 3.42 -10.31
N ALA A 160 -6.98 2.86 -11.43
CA ALA A 160 -6.87 3.50 -12.75
C ALA A 160 -7.71 4.79 -12.85
N GLN A 161 -8.91 4.82 -12.27
CA GLN A 161 -9.74 6.03 -12.25
C GLN A 161 -9.16 7.12 -11.35
N ILE A 162 -8.59 6.74 -10.20
CA ILE A 162 -7.87 7.68 -9.31
C ILE A 162 -6.66 8.24 -10.04
N THR A 163 -5.82 7.36 -10.57
CA THR A 163 -4.63 7.71 -11.35
C THR A 163 -4.95 8.68 -12.49
N LYS A 164 -6.01 8.41 -13.27
CA LYS A 164 -6.45 9.30 -14.34
C LYS A 164 -6.91 10.67 -13.83
N ALA A 165 -7.76 10.69 -12.80
CA ALA A 165 -8.28 11.95 -12.24
C ALA A 165 -7.14 12.81 -11.67
N THR A 166 -6.19 12.19 -10.97
CA THR A 166 -5.01 12.88 -10.44
C THR A 166 -4.11 13.37 -11.57
N ALA A 167 -3.88 12.57 -12.61
CA ALA A 167 -3.13 12.99 -13.80
C ALA A 167 -3.73 14.22 -14.50
N ASP A 168 -5.07 14.29 -14.61
CA ASP A 168 -5.76 15.42 -15.23
C ASP A 168 -5.47 16.75 -14.50
N THR A 169 -5.24 16.72 -13.18
CA THR A 169 -4.86 17.93 -12.41
C THR A 169 -3.45 18.43 -12.77
N LEU A 170 -2.47 17.54 -12.91
CA LEU A 170 -1.12 17.92 -13.32
C LEU A 170 -1.07 18.34 -14.80
N LEU A 171 -1.90 17.73 -15.66
CA LEU A 171 -2.05 18.18 -17.04
C LEU A 171 -2.58 19.62 -17.11
N ALA A 172 -3.52 20.00 -16.23
CA ALA A 172 -3.99 21.38 -16.15
C ALA A 172 -2.85 22.36 -15.77
N VAL A 173 -1.98 21.98 -14.82
CA VAL A 173 -0.76 22.74 -14.46
C VAL A 173 0.16 22.88 -15.68
N ALA A 174 0.42 21.78 -16.39
CA ALA A 174 1.26 21.79 -17.58
C ALA A 174 0.71 22.70 -18.69
N GLU A 175 -0.59 22.65 -18.96
CA GLU A 175 -1.24 23.49 -19.98
C GLU A 175 -1.24 24.97 -19.60
N GLN A 176 -1.41 25.33 -18.31
CA GLN A 176 -1.25 26.71 -17.85
C GLN A 176 0.18 27.22 -18.08
N MET A 177 1.18 26.41 -17.75
CA MET A 177 2.59 26.76 -17.96
C MET A 177 2.94 26.91 -19.44
N LYS A 178 2.43 26.04 -20.32
CA LYS A 178 2.62 26.16 -21.77
C LYS A 178 2.01 27.46 -22.30
N LYS A 179 0.76 27.76 -21.93
CA LYS A 179 0.09 29.01 -22.33
C LYS A 179 0.84 30.24 -21.85
N HIS A 180 1.33 30.23 -20.61
CA HIS A 180 2.09 31.34 -20.07
C HIS A 180 3.41 31.55 -20.83
N ARG A 181 4.14 30.47 -21.13
CA ARG A 181 5.34 30.49 -21.97
C ARG A 181 5.06 31.10 -23.34
N ASP A 182 3.98 30.68 -24.00
CA ASP A 182 3.63 31.16 -25.33
C ASP A 182 3.27 32.66 -25.30
N MET A 183 2.59 33.13 -24.25
CA MET A 183 2.31 34.55 -24.04
C MET A 183 3.59 35.39 -23.86
N LEU A 184 4.64 34.81 -23.25
CA LEU A 184 5.95 35.45 -23.09
C LEU A 184 6.85 35.33 -24.35
N GLY A 185 6.30 34.89 -25.48
CA GLY A 185 7.03 34.78 -26.74
C GLY A 185 7.83 33.48 -26.91
N GLY A 186 7.68 32.50 -26.01
CA GLY A 186 8.24 31.16 -26.16
C GLY A 186 9.74 31.01 -25.87
N GLU A 187 10.45 32.11 -25.60
CA GLU A 187 11.90 32.16 -25.44
C GLU A 187 12.39 32.21 -23.98
N SER A 188 11.50 32.43 -23.01
CA SER A 188 11.89 32.56 -21.58
C SER A 188 12.47 31.26 -20.99
N TYR A 189 11.99 30.10 -21.44
CA TYR A 189 12.54 28.78 -21.11
C TYR A 189 12.20 27.75 -22.19
N SER A 190 12.97 26.68 -22.26
CA SER A 190 12.79 25.61 -23.24
C SER A 190 11.67 24.64 -22.84
N ASN A 191 11.14 23.90 -23.82
CA ASN A 191 10.22 22.78 -23.57
C ASN A 191 10.83 21.70 -22.64
N GLU A 192 12.15 21.54 -22.68
CA GLU A 192 12.87 20.58 -21.84
C GLU A 192 12.92 21.05 -20.39
N GLN A 193 13.22 22.34 -20.16
CA GLN A 193 13.16 22.94 -18.83
C GLN A 193 11.75 22.88 -18.24
N LEU A 194 10.71 23.09 -19.05
CA LEU A 194 9.32 22.94 -18.63
C LEU A 194 9.00 21.49 -18.23
N ALA A 195 9.38 20.53 -19.07
CA ALA A 195 9.17 19.11 -18.77
C ALA A 195 9.87 18.71 -17.47
N HIS A 196 11.13 19.10 -17.30
CA HIS A 196 11.91 18.83 -16.09
C HIS A 196 11.27 19.44 -14.84
N PHE A 197 10.81 20.69 -14.92
CA PHE A 197 10.08 21.35 -13.84
C PHE A 197 8.80 20.60 -13.45
N LEU A 198 7.98 20.19 -14.42
CA LEU A 198 6.74 19.45 -14.16
C LEU A 198 7.01 18.08 -13.51
N VAL A 199 8.13 17.43 -13.86
CA VAL A 199 8.53 16.16 -13.25
C VAL A 199 9.02 16.37 -11.81
N ARG A 200 9.67 17.51 -11.50
CA ARG A 200 10.01 17.87 -10.12
C ARG A 200 8.78 18.13 -9.26
N LEU A 201 7.78 18.83 -9.80
CA LEU A 201 6.50 19.01 -9.11
C LEU A 201 5.82 17.67 -8.84
N LEU A 202 5.72 16.82 -9.86
CA LEU A 202 5.18 15.47 -9.73
C LEU A 202 5.91 14.64 -8.69
N PHE A 203 7.25 14.70 -8.69
CA PHE A 203 8.06 14.00 -7.71
C PHE A 203 7.83 14.54 -6.29
N ALA A 204 7.71 15.87 -6.12
CA ALA A 204 7.43 16.47 -4.81
C ALA A 204 6.06 16.01 -4.25
N LEU A 205 5.05 15.95 -5.11
CA LEU A 205 3.71 15.43 -4.79
C LEU A 205 3.75 13.96 -4.33
N PHE A 206 4.46 13.10 -5.07
CA PHE A 206 4.67 11.71 -4.63
C PHE A 206 5.51 11.61 -3.35
N ALA A 207 6.55 12.44 -3.24
CA ALA A 207 7.47 12.39 -2.12
C ALA A 207 6.80 12.79 -0.80
N GLU A 208 5.86 13.74 -0.81
CA GLU A 208 5.10 14.06 0.40
C GLU A 208 4.15 12.92 0.81
N ASP A 209 3.36 12.38 -0.11
CA ASP A 209 2.35 11.36 0.21
C ASP A 209 2.96 10.00 0.55
N MET A 210 4.17 9.72 0.07
CA MET A 210 4.97 8.56 0.49
C MET A 210 5.76 8.80 1.78
N GLY A 211 5.66 9.99 2.39
CA GLY A 211 6.34 10.35 3.64
C GLY A 211 7.85 10.57 3.51
N LEU A 212 8.35 10.85 2.30
CA LEU A 212 9.74 11.23 2.05
C LEU A 212 9.96 12.72 2.32
N LEU A 213 8.98 13.55 1.96
CA LEU A 213 8.86 14.93 2.45
C LEU A 213 7.96 14.94 3.70
N PRO A 214 8.33 15.69 4.74
CA PRO A 214 7.58 15.67 6.00
C PRO A 214 6.29 16.49 5.90
N ASP A 215 5.29 16.13 6.71
CA ASP A 215 4.15 16.98 7.07
C ASP A 215 3.38 17.61 5.88
N ASN A 216 3.24 16.91 4.76
CA ASN A 216 2.62 17.47 3.55
C ASN A 216 3.25 18.82 3.14
N LEU A 217 4.58 18.94 3.30
CA LEU A 217 5.33 20.19 3.17
C LEU A 217 5.06 20.89 1.84
N PHE A 218 5.00 20.14 0.74
CA PHE A 218 4.78 20.70 -0.57
C PHE A 218 3.36 21.30 -0.66
N THR A 219 2.35 20.55 -0.23
CA THR A 219 0.97 21.06 -0.10
C THR A 219 0.89 22.32 0.76
N GLN A 220 1.60 22.37 1.90
CA GLN A 220 1.63 23.54 2.77
C GLN A 220 2.26 24.76 2.07
N ILE A 221 3.38 24.58 1.36
CA ILE A 221 4.03 25.65 0.57
C ILE A 221 3.03 26.25 -0.43
N VAL A 222 2.40 25.40 -1.23
CA VAL A 222 1.46 25.85 -2.27
C VAL A 222 0.23 26.52 -1.65
N ARG A 223 -0.27 26.00 -0.52
CA ARG A 223 -1.41 26.60 0.20
C ARG A 223 -1.08 27.99 0.76
N MET A 224 0.11 28.18 1.32
CA MET A 224 0.52 29.43 1.95
C MET A 224 0.95 30.48 0.93
N ARG A 225 1.66 30.06 -0.13
CA ARG A 225 2.31 30.95 -1.10
C ARG A 225 1.62 30.99 -2.45
N GLY A 226 0.64 30.12 -2.72
CA GLY A 226 -0.03 30.02 -4.02
C GLY A 226 -0.80 31.27 -4.47
N ASN A 227 -1.03 32.24 -3.58
CA ASN A 227 -1.61 33.54 -3.93
C ASN A 227 -0.56 34.62 -4.27
N ASN A 228 0.74 34.35 -4.05
CA ASN A 228 1.85 35.23 -4.38
C ASN A 228 2.89 34.46 -5.23
N TYR A 229 2.89 34.71 -6.53
CA TYR A 229 3.63 33.89 -7.50
C TYR A 229 5.15 34.05 -7.38
N GLU A 230 5.66 35.25 -7.07
CA GLU A 230 7.09 35.49 -6.82
C GLU A 230 7.56 34.71 -5.58
N ASP A 231 6.81 34.81 -4.47
CA ASP A 231 7.10 34.03 -3.27
C ASP A 231 7.05 32.52 -3.55
N LEU A 232 6.09 32.05 -4.36
CA LEU A 232 5.96 30.62 -4.68
C LEU A 232 7.17 30.13 -5.50
N GLN A 233 7.62 30.90 -6.49
CA GLN A 233 8.78 30.57 -7.32
C GLN A 233 10.05 30.44 -6.46
N ASP A 234 10.30 31.41 -5.59
CA ASP A 234 11.47 31.42 -4.71
C ASP A 234 11.47 30.23 -3.74
N VAL A 235 10.32 29.94 -3.12
CA VAL A 235 10.20 28.86 -2.14
C VAL A 235 10.30 27.48 -2.81
N LEU A 236 9.79 27.31 -4.04
CA LEU A 236 9.96 26.08 -4.82
C LEU A 236 11.43 25.88 -5.23
N CYS A 237 12.12 26.95 -5.64
CA CYS A 237 13.54 26.91 -5.97
C CYS A 237 14.38 26.51 -4.75
N GLU A 238 14.08 27.08 -3.58
CA GLU A 238 14.71 26.68 -2.33
C GLU A 238 14.45 25.19 -2.03
N LEU A 239 13.19 24.74 -2.12
CA LEU A 239 12.83 23.35 -1.86
C LEU A 239 13.61 22.41 -2.77
N PHE A 240 13.62 22.65 -4.09
CA PHE A 240 14.36 21.82 -5.05
C PHE A 240 15.87 21.82 -4.80
N THR A 241 16.43 22.96 -4.38
CA THR A 241 17.83 23.03 -3.93
C THR A 241 18.08 22.13 -2.72
N LYS A 242 17.16 22.10 -1.75
CA LYS A 242 17.28 21.20 -0.58
C LYS A 242 17.02 19.74 -0.94
N MET A 243 16.15 19.45 -1.91
CA MET A 243 15.96 18.10 -2.41
C MET A 243 17.23 17.60 -3.13
N ARG A 244 17.93 18.47 -3.88
CA ARG A 244 19.24 18.18 -4.48
C ARG A 244 20.35 17.94 -3.48
N GLY A 245 20.49 18.78 -2.46
CA GLY A 245 21.67 18.74 -1.57
C GLY A 245 21.44 18.01 -0.25
N GLY A 246 20.18 17.73 0.08
CA GLY A 246 19.75 17.59 1.46
C GLY A 246 19.91 18.90 2.24
N GLY A 247 19.38 18.93 3.46
CA GLY A 247 19.63 20.05 4.38
C GLY A 247 18.39 20.49 5.13
N THR A 248 18.44 21.71 5.65
CA THR A 248 17.35 22.31 6.42
C THR A 248 16.52 23.21 5.50
N PHE A 249 15.20 23.06 5.58
CA PHE A 249 14.19 23.89 4.92
C PHE A 249 13.20 24.38 5.98
N GLY A 250 13.28 25.65 6.38
CA GLY A 250 12.59 26.14 7.57
C GLY A 250 12.95 25.33 8.82
N MET A 251 11.96 24.68 9.45
CA MET A 251 12.18 23.78 10.59
C MET A 251 12.38 22.30 10.20
N TRP A 252 12.23 21.98 8.91
CA TRP A 252 12.23 20.61 8.41
C TRP A 252 13.61 20.18 7.92
N ARG A 253 13.91 18.89 8.07
CA ARG A 253 15.10 18.26 7.48
C ARG A 253 14.71 17.53 6.21
N ILE A 254 15.26 17.99 5.08
CA ILE A 254 15.05 17.42 3.75
C ILE A 254 16.19 16.44 3.44
N ARG A 255 15.83 15.27 2.92
CA ARG A 255 16.78 14.25 2.47
C ARG A 255 17.40 14.65 1.13
N HIS A 256 18.56 14.11 0.84
CA HIS A 256 19.14 14.18 -0.50
C HIS A 256 18.40 13.20 -1.42
N PHE A 257 17.74 13.73 -2.44
CA PHE A 257 17.12 13.01 -3.54
C PHE A 257 18.09 13.08 -4.72
N ASP A 258 18.98 12.09 -4.81
CA ASP A 258 20.02 11.99 -5.83
C ASP A 258 19.42 11.76 -7.24
N GLY A 259 20.24 11.93 -8.28
CA GLY A 259 19.90 11.69 -9.68
C GLY A 259 19.77 12.96 -10.52
N THR A 260 19.55 12.78 -11.82
CA THR A 260 19.43 13.87 -12.80
C THR A 260 18.13 14.67 -12.66
N LEU A 261 17.21 14.29 -11.76
CA LEU A 261 15.96 15.02 -11.59
C LEU A 261 16.16 16.36 -10.86
N PHE A 262 17.09 16.44 -9.92
CA PHE A 262 17.39 17.66 -9.16
C PHE A 262 18.83 18.14 -9.41
N ASP A 263 19.39 17.87 -10.59
CA ASP A 263 20.73 18.32 -10.99
C ASP A 263 20.84 19.85 -11.17
N ASP A 264 19.70 20.53 -11.32
CA ASP A 264 19.51 21.95 -11.07
C ASP A 264 18.25 22.22 -10.21
N ALA A 265 18.02 23.49 -9.88
CA ALA A 265 16.85 23.95 -9.12
C ALA A 265 16.00 24.95 -9.91
N PHE A 266 16.06 24.88 -11.25
CA PHE A 266 15.34 25.79 -12.13
C PHE A 266 13.83 25.72 -11.86
N VAL A 267 13.23 26.90 -11.67
CA VAL A 267 11.80 27.12 -11.60
C VAL A 267 11.47 28.22 -12.62
N PRO A 268 10.68 27.93 -13.68
CA PRO A 268 10.27 28.93 -14.65
C PRO A 268 9.39 29.99 -13.99
N ASP A 269 9.24 31.13 -14.66
CA ASP A 269 8.28 32.16 -14.23
C ASP A 269 6.86 31.55 -14.20
N ILE A 270 6.19 31.75 -13.07
CA ILE A 270 4.92 31.09 -12.75
C ILE A 270 3.76 32.05 -13.04
N PRO A 271 2.70 31.63 -13.78
CA PRO A 271 1.52 32.46 -13.95
C PRO A 271 0.74 32.61 -12.65
N HIS A 272 0.08 33.75 -12.46
CA HIS A 272 -0.63 34.11 -11.23
C HIS A 272 -1.71 33.09 -10.81
N ASP A 273 -2.28 32.33 -11.73
CA ASP A 273 -3.32 31.33 -11.45
C ASP A 273 -2.78 29.90 -11.22
N LEU A 274 -1.46 29.67 -11.40
CA LEU A 274 -0.85 28.34 -11.24
C LEU A 274 -1.05 27.79 -9.82
N GLY A 275 -0.93 28.65 -8.80
CA GLY A 275 -1.01 28.24 -7.40
C GLY A 275 -2.32 27.51 -7.08
N ARG A 276 -3.43 27.89 -7.73
CA ARG A 276 -4.72 27.20 -7.56
C ARG A 276 -4.70 25.80 -8.19
N ALA A 277 -4.22 25.68 -9.43
CA ALA A 277 -4.15 24.39 -10.11
C ALA A 277 -3.17 23.44 -9.41
N LEU A 278 -2.03 23.97 -8.96
CA LEU A 278 -1.04 23.22 -8.21
C LEU A 278 -1.58 22.79 -6.84
N LEU A 279 -2.37 23.63 -6.15
CA LEU A 279 -3.03 23.24 -4.91
C LEU A 279 -4.03 22.12 -5.13
N GLN A 280 -4.83 22.18 -6.20
CA GLN A 280 -5.77 21.11 -6.54
C GLN A 280 -5.07 19.77 -6.78
N ALA A 281 -3.89 19.80 -7.41
CA ALA A 281 -3.04 18.63 -7.57
C ALA A 281 -2.46 18.16 -6.23
N ALA A 282 -1.96 19.08 -5.39
CA ALA A 282 -1.37 18.79 -4.09
C ALA A 282 -2.36 18.22 -3.05
N GLU A 283 -3.66 18.54 -3.18
CA GLU A 283 -4.69 17.98 -2.28
C GLU A 283 -5.16 16.56 -2.67
N GLN A 284 -4.67 16.00 -3.79
CA GLN A 284 -4.93 14.59 -4.13
C GLN A 284 -3.97 13.67 -3.37
N ASP A 285 -4.41 12.43 -3.11
CA ASP A 285 -3.56 11.40 -2.52
C ASP A 285 -2.78 10.65 -3.62
N TRP A 286 -1.54 11.07 -3.86
CA TRP A 286 -0.59 10.49 -4.81
C TRP A 286 -0.05 9.13 -4.38
N SER A 287 -0.25 8.69 -3.12
CA SER A 287 0.06 7.32 -2.71
C SER A 287 -0.83 6.28 -3.42
N GLN A 288 -2.00 6.72 -3.93
CA GLN A 288 -2.96 5.91 -4.67
C GLN A 288 -2.84 6.08 -6.19
N VAL A 289 -1.72 6.62 -6.69
CA VAL A 289 -1.47 6.78 -8.13
C VAL A 289 -0.54 5.69 -8.61
N ASP A 290 -0.92 5.02 -9.69
CA ASP A 290 -0.09 3.99 -10.32
C ASP A 290 1.13 4.63 -11.02
N PRO A 291 2.37 4.20 -10.73
CA PRO A 291 3.57 4.74 -11.35
C PRO A 291 3.60 4.67 -12.89
N SER A 292 2.88 3.75 -13.54
CA SER A 292 2.81 3.71 -15.01
C SER A 292 2.33 5.03 -15.63
N ILE A 293 1.59 5.86 -14.87
CA ILE A 293 1.16 7.19 -15.29
C ILE A 293 2.32 8.10 -15.69
N PHE A 294 3.51 7.91 -15.11
CA PHE A 294 4.70 8.72 -15.40
C PHE A 294 4.97 8.78 -16.91
N GLY A 295 4.89 7.64 -17.59
CA GLY A 295 5.12 7.58 -19.03
C GLY A 295 4.08 8.38 -19.82
N THR A 296 2.80 8.19 -19.51
CA THR A 296 1.71 8.89 -20.20
C THR A 296 1.67 10.39 -19.91
N LEU A 297 2.05 10.83 -18.71
CA LEU A 297 2.18 12.24 -18.36
C LEU A 297 3.37 12.86 -19.09
N PHE A 298 4.52 12.19 -19.11
CA PHE A 298 5.69 12.64 -19.87
C PHE A 298 5.36 12.84 -21.35
N GLU A 299 4.66 11.88 -21.95
CA GLU A 299 4.23 11.96 -23.35
C GLU A 299 3.28 13.13 -23.65
N ARG A 300 2.42 13.49 -22.70
CA ARG A 300 1.44 14.58 -22.87
C ARG A 300 2.03 15.95 -22.55
N VAL A 301 3.04 15.98 -21.69
CA VAL A 301 3.78 17.19 -21.33
C VAL A 301 4.78 17.57 -22.43
N ILE A 302 5.42 16.59 -23.07
CA ILE A 302 6.38 16.81 -24.17
C ILE A 302 5.63 17.07 -25.49
N ASP A 303 6.07 18.13 -26.17
CA ASP A 303 5.55 18.59 -27.47
C ASP A 303 5.61 17.50 -28.57
N GLU A 304 4.54 17.39 -29.37
CA GLU A 304 4.32 16.31 -30.34
C GLU A 304 5.43 16.22 -31.40
N SER A 305 6.00 17.37 -31.78
CA SER A 305 7.08 17.48 -32.76
C SER A 305 8.43 16.88 -32.29
N LYS A 306 8.71 16.91 -30.98
CA LYS A 306 9.93 16.33 -30.39
C LYS A 306 9.78 14.85 -30.04
N ARG A 307 8.55 14.36 -29.84
CA ARG A 307 8.28 12.94 -29.54
C ARG A 307 8.75 12.01 -30.65
N ALA A 308 8.46 12.37 -31.91
CA ALA A 308 8.86 11.58 -33.08
C ALA A 308 10.38 11.53 -33.28
N GLN A 309 11.11 12.59 -32.94
CA GLN A 309 12.57 12.64 -33.06
C GLN A 309 13.30 11.86 -31.97
N LEU A 310 12.74 11.77 -30.76
CA LEU A 310 13.35 11.09 -29.62
C LEU A 310 12.98 9.61 -29.50
N GLY A 311 12.02 9.13 -30.31
CA GLY A 311 11.46 7.77 -30.16
C GLY A 311 10.76 7.58 -28.81
N ALA A 312 10.35 8.67 -28.16
CA ALA A 312 9.78 8.70 -26.82
C ALA A 312 8.30 8.31 -26.85
N HIS A 313 8.02 7.10 -27.36
CA HIS A 313 6.71 6.47 -27.27
C HIS A 313 6.65 5.62 -26.02
N TYR A 314 5.69 5.93 -25.16
CA TYR A 314 5.28 5.07 -24.08
C TYR A 314 4.81 3.74 -24.66
N THR A 315 5.47 2.68 -24.21
CA THR A 315 5.01 1.31 -24.48
C THR A 315 4.06 0.94 -23.36
N SER A 316 2.83 0.56 -23.71
CA SER A 316 1.82 0.23 -22.71
C SER A 316 2.26 -0.98 -21.88
N GLU A 317 1.80 -1.09 -20.63
CA GLU A 317 2.06 -2.28 -19.81
C GLU A 317 1.66 -3.57 -20.55
N ALA A 318 0.53 -3.58 -21.25
CA ALA A 318 0.09 -4.72 -22.04
C ALA A 318 1.13 -5.11 -23.11
N ASP A 319 1.69 -4.13 -23.82
CA ASP A 319 2.73 -4.37 -24.84
C ASP A 319 4.07 -4.80 -24.21
N ILE A 320 4.42 -4.25 -23.04
CA ILE A 320 5.59 -4.70 -22.27
C ILE A 320 5.42 -6.17 -21.88
N MET A 321 4.24 -6.56 -21.40
CA MET A 321 3.95 -7.92 -20.94
C MET A 321 3.95 -8.95 -22.08
N LEU A 322 3.66 -8.56 -23.33
CA LEU A 322 3.82 -9.43 -24.50
C LEU A 322 5.26 -9.93 -24.68
N ILE A 323 6.25 -9.21 -24.16
CA ILE A 323 7.67 -9.59 -24.22
C ILE A 323 8.14 -10.14 -22.87
N VAL A 324 7.86 -9.43 -21.77
CA VAL A 324 8.34 -9.80 -20.43
C VAL A 324 7.81 -11.16 -20.00
N GLU A 325 6.53 -11.46 -20.25
CA GLU A 325 5.94 -12.73 -19.82
C GLU A 325 6.60 -13.95 -20.49
N PRO A 326 6.65 -14.07 -21.83
CA PRO A 326 7.23 -15.25 -22.47
C PRO A 326 8.77 -15.31 -22.39
N VAL A 327 9.47 -14.18 -22.38
CA VAL A 327 10.95 -14.16 -22.45
C VAL A 327 11.60 -14.25 -21.08
N LEU A 328 11.00 -13.67 -20.04
CA LEU A 328 11.58 -13.61 -18.71
C LEU A 328 10.77 -14.42 -17.70
N MET A 329 9.49 -14.11 -17.54
CA MET A 329 8.70 -14.64 -16.43
C MET A 329 8.39 -16.12 -16.57
N GLU A 330 7.94 -16.59 -17.74
CA GLU A 330 7.65 -18.01 -17.99
C GLU A 330 8.89 -18.92 -17.81
N PRO A 331 10.09 -18.60 -18.36
CA PRO A 331 11.31 -19.35 -18.06
C PRO A 331 11.68 -19.36 -16.58
N LEU A 332 11.55 -18.22 -15.89
CA LEU A 332 11.85 -18.13 -14.46
C LEU A 332 10.87 -18.95 -13.61
N LYS A 333 9.56 -18.87 -13.91
CA LYS A 333 8.51 -19.68 -13.25
C LYS A 333 8.78 -21.17 -13.44
N ARG A 334 9.15 -21.63 -14.65
CA ARG A 334 9.51 -23.03 -14.90
C ARG A 334 10.73 -23.49 -14.09
N LYS A 335 11.77 -22.66 -14.02
CA LYS A 335 12.97 -22.95 -13.21
C LYS A 335 12.61 -23.01 -11.72
N TRP A 336 11.82 -22.06 -11.24
CA TRP A 336 11.32 -22.02 -9.87
C TRP A 336 10.52 -23.27 -9.52
N GLU A 337 9.59 -23.70 -10.36
CA GLU A 337 8.81 -24.93 -10.15
C GLU A 337 9.68 -26.19 -10.09
N ALA A 338 10.77 -26.24 -10.86
CA ALA A 338 11.72 -27.34 -10.79
C ALA A 338 12.46 -27.36 -9.43
N VAL A 339 12.95 -26.20 -8.99
CA VAL A 339 13.63 -26.03 -7.69
C VAL A 339 12.68 -26.33 -6.53
N ARG A 340 11.46 -25.79 -6.56
CA ARG A 340 10.41 -26.04 -5.56
C ARG A 340 10.12 -27.53 -5.44
N ARG A 341 9.94 -28.24 -6.56
CA ARG A 341 9.72 -29.70 -6.56
C ARG A 341 10.92 -30.47 -5.97
N GLN A 342 12.15 -30.01 -6.21
CA GLN A 342 13.34 -30.64 -5.63
C GLN A 342 13.40 -30.42 -4.11
N ALA A 343 13.13 -29.20 -3.65
CA ALA A 343 13.07 -28.86 -2.23
C ALA A 343 11.98 -29.65 -1.50
N ASP A 344 10.76 -29.74 -2.08
CA ASP A 344 9.65 -30.53 -1.53
C ASP A 344 10.01 -32.01 -1.39
N ARG A 345 10.75 -32.57 -2.36
CA ARG A 345 11.23 -33.96 -2.28
C ARG A 345 12.22 -34.15 -1.13
N MET A 346 13.15 -33.22 -0.94
CA MET A 346 14.13 -33.28 0.15
C MET A 346 13.45 -33.14 1.52
N LEU A 347 12.46 -32.27 1.66
CA LEU A 347 11.68 -32.09 2.89
C LEU A 347 10.84 -33.32 3.24
N ARG A 348 10.42 -34.10 2.24
CA ARG A 348 9.63 -35.34 2.42
C ARG A 348 10.48 -36.60 2.60
N GLN A 349 11.81 -36.52 2.42
CA GLN A 349 12.69 -37.64 2.71
C GLN A 349 12.93 -37.73 4.22
N PRO A 350 12.65 -38.87 4.89
CA PRO A 350 13.04 -39.05 6.27
C PRO A 350 14.56 -38.98 6.39
N ILE A 351 15.05 -38.28 7.42
CA ILE A 351 16.48 -38.23 7.76
C ILE A 351 16.92 -39.66 8.10
N ASN A 352 17.50 -40.37 7.12
CA ASN A 352 18.16 -41.64 7.38
C ASN A 352 19.48 -41.35 8.09
N ASN A 353 19.47 -41.44 9.42
CA ASN A 353 20.68 -41.54 10.23
C ASN A 353 21.46 -42.80 9.81
N GLN A 354 22.48 -42.64 8.97
CA GLN A 354 23.53 -43.64 8.85
C GLN A 354 24.43 -43.56 10.08
N GLN A 355 24.01 -44.21 11.17
CA GLN A 355 24.95 -44.75 12.15
C GLN A 355 25.47 -46.08 11.60
N SER A 356 26.57 -46.01 10.86
CA SER A 356 27.36 -47.17 10.50
C SER A 356 28.03 -47.73 11.75
N THR A 357 27.36 -48.71 12.37
CA THR A 357 27.93 -49.89 13.03
C THR A 357 29.39 -49.79 13.50
N ILE A 358 29.58 -49.43 14.76
CA ILE A 358 30.72 -49.89 15.56
C ILE A 358 30.33 -51.28 16.08
N ASN A 359 30.95 -52.33 15.55
CA ASN A 359 31.13 -53.67 16.13
C ASN A 359 32.33 -54.25 15.35
N GLY A 360 33.51 -54.54 15.89
CA GLY A 360 33.81 -55.09 17.21
C GLY A 360 34.23 -56.55 17.04
N THR A 361 35.43 -56.79 16.46
CA THR A 361 36.28 -58.02 16.43
C THR A 361 37.34 -57.78 15.35
N SER A 362 38.62 -58.15 15.40
CA SER A 362 39.45 -59.07 16.18
C SER A 362 40.92 -58.62 15.93
N ALA A 363 41.72 -58.36 16.97
CA ALA A 363 42.87 -59.18 17.39
C ALA A 363 44.13 -59.17 16.49
N TYR A 364 45.29 -58.95 17.14
CA TYR A 364 46.68 -59.21 16.70
C TYR A 364 47.22 -58.36 15.52
N ALA A 365 48.48 -57.93 15.42
CA ALA A 365 49.69 -57.97 16.24
C ALA A 365 50.71 -57.02 15.56
N ALA A 366 51.72 -56.58 16.30
CA ALA A 366 53.13 -56.30 15.92
C ALA A 366 53.44 -56.00 14.42
N TYR A 367 54.09 -54.90 14.05
CA TYR A 367 55.41 -54.42 14.51
C TYR A 367 55.59 -52.95 14.13
#